data_AF-A0A9Q0UFV9-F1
#
_entry.id   AF-A0A9Q0UFV9-F1
#
_cell.length_a   1.000
_cell.length_b   1.000
_cell.length_c   1.000
_cell.angle_alpha   90.00
_cell.angle_beta   90.00
_cell.angle_gamma   90.00
#
_symmetry.space_group_name_H-M   'P 1'
#
loop_
_entity.id
_entity.type
_entity.pdbx_description
1 polymer ?
#
loop_
_entity_poly.entity_id
_entity_poly.type
_entity_poly.pdbx_seq_one_letter_code
_entity_poly.pdbx_strand_id
1 'polypeptide(L)'
;MPRSTSLQKTHKYGVFFSHSEQTQTKMSAKNPLLFSSTPTMILFFFFPLLINCQCNRNPVIFIFGDSNSDTGAYYSGLGLMFGVPNGRTYFNQPSGRLCDGRLLIDLLCESLNTSYLTPYLEPMDPDFRNGVNFAFSGAATQPRYKPFSLDVQILQFLRFRARSPELFSKGYKDFVDEDAFKDAIHIIDIGQNDLAGSFEYLSYEQVIKNISSFIKEINYAMQNIYQHGGRNFWIHNTGPLGCLPQKLATFDKKGRDFDQYGCLKSLNDAAKQFNDQLRLLCEELRSELKNSTIVYVDMFSIKYDLIANATTYGI
;
A
#
# COMPACT_ATOMS: atom_id res chain seq x y z
N MET A 1 37.14 21.65 19.92
CA MET A 1 36.30 22.51 20.80
C MET A 1 36.59 23.97 20.48
N PRO A 2 35.61 24.90 20.50
CA PRO A 2 34.16 24.68 20.56
C PRO A 2 33.31 25.46 19.52
N ARG A 3 32.11 24.90 19.24
CA ARG A 3 30.75 25.49 19.03
C ARG A 3 30.54 26.50 17.88
N SER A 4 29.40 26.59 17.17
CA SER A 4 28.01 26.10 17.26
C SER A 4 27.43 26.06 15.81
N THR A 5 26.24 25.61 15.41
CA THR A 5 24.93 25.38 16.06
C THR A 5 24.10 24.50 15.11
N SER A 6 23.36 23.55 15.67
CA SER A 6 22.38 22.69 15.00
C SER A 6 21.09 23.45 14.67
N LEU A 7 20.57 23.29 13.45
CA LEU A 7 19.19 23.62 13.10
C LEU A 7 18.44 22.31 12.84
N GLN A 8 17.73 21.84 13.87
CA GLN A 8 16.68 20.84 13.72
C GLN A 8 15.50 21.48 12.98
N LYS A 9 15.19 21.00 11.78
CA LYS A 9 13.89 21.20 11.14
C LYS A 9 13.10 19.90 11.29
N THR A 10 12.15 19.91 12.21
CA THR A 10 11.08 18.92 12.29
C THR A 10 10.06 19.21 11.18
N HIS A 11 9.98 18.39 10.15
CA HIS A 11 8.88 18.41 9.19
C HIS A 11 7.81 17.42 9.62
N LYS A 12 6.67 17.95 10.10
CA LYS A 12 5.43 17.21 10.31
C LYS A 12 4.78 16.98 8.94
N TYR A 13 4.65 15.73 8.52
CA TYR A 13 3.77 15.35 7.43
C TYR A 13 2.33 15.39 7.94
N GLY A 14 1.54 16.37 7.48
CA GLY A 14 0.12 16.47 7.75
C GLY A 14 -0.68 15.90 6.58
N VAL A 15 -1.47 14.86 6.86
CA VAL A 15 -2.54 14.39 5.97
C VAL A 15 -3.66 15.43 6.03
N PHE A 16 -3.97 16.08 4.91
CA PHE A 16 -5.05 17.07 4.84
C PHE A 16 -6.42 16.38 4.70
N PHE A 17 -7.31 16.64 5.65
CA PHE A 17 -8.75 16.41 5.51
C PHE A 17 -9.44 17.74 5.20
N SER A 18 -10.22 17.82 4.11
CA SER A 18 -11.05 18.98 3.82
C SER A 18 -12.32 18.97 4.67
N HIS A 19 -12.68 20.09 5.29
CA HIS A 19 -14.02 20.33 5.84
C HIS A 19 -14.68 21.50 5.10
N SER A 20 -15.95 21.33 4.76
CA SER A 20 -16.79 22.28 4.06
C SER A 20 -17.27 23.41 4.98
N GLU A 21 -17.24 24.64 4.47
CA GLU A 21 -17.76 25.84 5.13
C GLU A 21 -19.29 25.88 5.07
N GLN A 22 -19.93 26.24 6.19
CA GLN A 22 -21.33 26.67 6.23
C GLN A 22 -21.43 28.20 6.33
N THR A 23 -22.20 28.76 5.41
CA THR A 23 -22.63 30.15 5.24
C THR A 23 -23.35 30.73 6.46
N GLN A 24 -22.96 31.95 6.88
CA GLN A 24 -23.70 32.78 7.84
C GLN A 24 -24.48 33.91 7.13
N THR A 25 -25.78 33.94 7.36
CA THR A 25 -26.71 35.01 6.99
C THR A 25 -26.64 36.18 7.98
N LYS A 26 -26.50 37.40 7.48
CA LYS A 26 -26.57 38.66 8.26
C LYS A 26 -28.00 38.97 8.71
N MET A 27 -28.18 39.38 9.96
CA MET A 27 -29.37 40.11 10.41
C MET A 27 -29.02 41.35 11.23
N SER A 28 -29.88 42.35 11.07
CA SER A 28 -29.70 43.79 11.31
C SER A 28 -29.74 44.20 12.80
N ALA A 29 -29.01 45.27 13.11
CA ALA A 29 -28.91 45.87 14.43
C ALA A 29 -30.12 46.76 14.79
N LYS A 30 -30.63 46.63 16.03
CA LYS A 30 -31.43 47.65 16.71
C LYS A 30 -30.94 47.81 18.17
N ASN A 31 -30.92 49.07 18.61
CA ASN A 31 -30.30 49.62 19.82
C ASN A 31 -30.73 48.97 21.16
N PRO A 32 -29.88 49.06 22.21
CA PRO A 32 -30.05 48.30 23.45
C PRO A 32 -30.88 49.05 24.51
N LEU A 33 -31.78 48.32 25.17
CA LEU A 33 -32.32 48.68 26.47
C LEU A 33 -31.41 48.09 27.55
N LEU A 34 -30.95 48.92 28.47
CA LEU A 34 -30.12 48.54 29.62
C LEU A 34 -30.96 47.72 30.62
N PHE A 35 -30.69 46.41 30.69
CA PHE A 35 -31.11 45.54 31.79
C PHE A 35 -29.84 45.07 32.52
N SER A 36 -29.79 45.31 33.83
CA SER A 36 -28.74 44.77 34.70
C SER A 36 -28.98 43.27 34.91
N SER A 37 -28.26 42.44 34.17
CA SER A 37 -28.16 41.01 34.41
C SER A 37 -26.81 40.70 35.07
N THR A 38 -26.86 40.14 36.28
CA THR A 38 -25.70 39.51 36.91
C THR A 38 -25.19 38.40 36.00
N PRO A 39 -23.89 38.34 35.66
CA PRO A 39 -23.37 37.31 34.76
C PRO A 39 -23.27 36.00 35.55
N THR A 40 -24.26 35.12 35.40
CA THR A 40 -24.10 33.72 35.80
C THR A 40 -23.14 33.09 34.79
N MET A 41 -21.87 33.02 35.17
CA MET A 41 -20.82 32.40 34.37
C MET A 41 -21.09 30.89 34.30
N ILE A 42 -21.82 30.44 33.29
CA ILE A 42 -21.98 29.01 32.99
C ILE A 42 -20.62 28.53 32.48
N LEU A 43 -19.86 27.88 33.37
CA LEU A 43 -18.64 27.18 33.02
C LEU A 43 -19.02 25.98 32.14
N PHE A 44 -18.95 26.15 30.82
CA PHE A 44 -18.95 25.01 29.90
C PHE A 44 -17.65 24.25 30.15
N PHE A 45 -17.72 23.23 31.00
CA PHE A 45 -16.70 22.19 31.05
C PHE A 45 -16.70 21.50 29.69
N PHE A 46 -15.88 21.98 28.76
CA PHE A 46 -15.39 21.18 27.66
C PHE A 46 -14.55 20.05 28.28
N PHE A 47 -15.21 18.99 28.72
CA PHE A 47 -14.53 17.72 28.87
C PHE A 47 -13.99 17.39 27.48
N PRO A 48 -12.66 17.35 27.26
CA PRO A 48 -12.18 16.72 26.06
C PRO A 48 -12.76 15.32 26.10
N LEU A 49 -13.56 14.97 25.09
CA LEU A 49 -13.89 13.58 24.84
C LEU A 49 -12.54 12.94 24.54
N LEU A 50 -11.86 12.45 25.58
CA LEU A 50 -10.75 11.55 25.44
C LEU A 50 -11.39 10.31 24.84
N ILE A 51 -11.48 10.29 23.51
CA ILE A 51 -11.62 9.06 22.76
C ILE A 51 -10.34 8.32 23.09
N ASN A 52 -10.39 7.54 24.17
CA ASN A 52 -9.40 6.54 24.45
C ASN A 52 -9.53 5.57 23.29
N CYS A 53 -8.72 5.76 22.25
CA CYS A 53 -8.57 4.79 21.20
C CYS A 53 -8.00 3.56 21.89
N GLN A 54 -8.86 2.58 22.18
CA GLN A 54 -8.51 1.30 22.76
C GLN A 54 -7.80 0.42 21.71
N CYS A 55 -6.80 0.95 21.02
CA CYS A 55 -5.87 0.13 20.23
C CYS A 55 -4.99 -0.65 21.21
N ASN A 56 -5.57 -1.69 21.81
CA ASN A 56 -4.86 -2.59 22.71
C ASN A 56 -3.99 -3.61 21.96
N ARG A 57 -4.04 -3.62 20.62
CA ARG A 57 -3.28 -4.52 19.74
C ARG A 57 -2.82 -3.77 18.50
N ASN A 58 -1.60 -4.08 18.05
CA ASN A 58 -1.11 -3.65 16.75
C ASN A 58 -1.95 -4.33 15.65
N PRO A 59 -2.23 -3.63 14.53
CA PRO A 59 -2.94 -4.23 13.41
C PRO A 59 -2.09 -5.34 12.79
N VAL A 60 -2.73 -6.45 12.41
CA VAL A 60 -2.09 -7.48 11.58
C VAL A 60 -2.20 -7.10 10.12
N ILE A 61 -1.20 -7.48 9.33
CA ILE A 61 -1.09 -7.07 7.92
C ILE A 61 -1.08 -8.29 7.02
N PHE A 62 -1.99 -8.30 6.04
CA PHE A 62 -1.96 -9.24 4.93
C PHE A 62 -1.62 -8.49 3.67
N ILE A 63 -0.55 -8.89 2.98
CA ILE A 63 -0.12 -8.23 1.75
C ILE A 63 -0.14 -9.20 0.58
N PHE A 64 -0.65 -8.73 -0.55
CA PHE A 64 -0.73 -9.40 -1.84
C PHE A 64 0.00 -8.55 -2.85
N GLY A 65 0.76 -9.17 -3.74
CA GLY A 65 1.52 -8.40 -4.71
C GLY A 65 2.63 -9.13 -5.41
N ASP A 66 3.58 -8.33 -5.88
CA ASP A 66 4.74 -8.79 -6.63
C ASP A 66 6.06 -8.58 -5.87
N SER A 67 7.16 -8.44 -6.63
CA SER A 67 8.51 -8.25 -6.12
C SER A 67 8.70 -6.96 -5.30
N ASN A 68 7.82 -5.96 -5.42
CA ASN A 68 7.89 -4.76 -4.58
C ASN A 68 7.58 -5.05 -3.11
N SER A 69 6.89 -6.16 -2.85
CA SER A 69 6.40 -6.53 -1.52
C SER A 69 6.85 -7.92 -1.06
N ASP A 70 7.43 -8.76 -1.93
CA ASP A 70 7.88 -10.11 -1.60
C ASP A 70 9.04 -10.14 -0.58
N THR A 71 8.78 -10.72 0.61
CA THR A 71 9.76 -10.84 1.71
C THR A 71 10.54 -12.15 1.71
N GLY A 72 10.42 -12.98 0.66
CA GLY A 72 11.15 -14.24 0.52
C GLY A 72 10.33 -15.41 -0.01
N ALA A 73 9.08 -15.21 -0.42
CA ALA A 73 8.24 -16.26 -1.00
C ALA A 73 8.84 -16.82 -2.30
N TYR A 74 9.47 -15.98 -3.14
CA TYR A 74 10.21 -16.47 -4.31
C TYR A 74 11.34 -17.42 -3.92
N TYR A 75 12.08 -17.07 -2.87
CA TYR A 75 13.18 -17.89 -2.37
C TYR A 75 12.67 -19.22 -1.78
N SER A 76 11.72 -19.17 -0.84
CA SER A 76 11.18 -20.38 -0.20
C SER A 76 10.37 -21.25 -1.17
N GLY A 77 9.71 -20.64 -2.16
CA GLY A 77 8.87 -21.33 -3.14
C GLY A 77 9.63 -22.01 -4.27
N LEU A 78 10.75 -21.44 -4.73
CA LEU A 78 11.54 -21.98 -5.85
C LEU A 78 12.92 -22.50 -5.45
N GLY A 79 13.37 -22.25 -4.22
CA GLY A 79 14.75 -22.53 -3.78
C GLY A 79 15.80 -21.64 -4.44
N LEU A 80 15.39 -20.56 -5.13
CA LEU A 80 16.27 -19.67 -5.88
C LEU A 80 16.53 -18.39 -5.09
N MET A 81 17.77 -18.24 -4.62
CA MET A 81 18.20 -17.06 -3.89
C MET A 81 18.92 -16.08 -4.81
N PHE A 82 18.51 -14.83 -4.83
CA PHE A 82 19.30 -13.77 -5.44
C PHE A 82 20.39 -13.36 -4.46
N GLY A 83 21.66 -13.53 -4.87
CA GLY A 83 22.82 -13.12 -4.06
C GLY A 83 22.99 -11.59 -4.00
N VAL A 84 24.23 -11.17 -3.74
CA VAL A 84 24.63 -9.74 -3.76
C VAL A 84 24.19 -9.10 -5.08
N PRO A 85 23.56 -7.90 -5.07
CA PRO A 85 23.52 -6.91 -3.99
C PRO A 85 22.41 -7.06 -2.95
N ASN A 86 21.56 -8.09 -3.01
CA ASN A 86 20.39 -8.17 -2.13
C ASN A 86 20.75 -8.28 -0.64
N GLY A 87 20.07 -7.50 0.19
CA GLY A 87 20.25 -7.43 1.65
C GLY A 87 21.55 -6.79 2.16
N ARG A 88 22.46 -6.33 1.30
CA ARG A 88 23.78 -5.77 1.70
C ARG A 88 23.73 -4.55 2.64
N THR A 89 22.67 -3.75 2.65
CA THR A 89 22.59 -2.47 3.39
C THR A 89 21.91 -2.58 4.76
N TYR A 90 21.16 -3.67 5.01
CA TYR A 90 20.42 -3.84 6.26
C TYR A 90 20.56 -5.24 6.85
N PHE A 91 20.23 -6.27 6.07
CA PHE A 91 20.28 -7.66 6.52
C PHE A 91 21.69 -8.23 6.55
N ASN A 92 22.64 -7.60 5.84
CA ASN A 92 24.03 -8.03 5.67
C ASN A 92 24.19 -9.43 5.04
N GLN A 93 23.11 -9.97 4.47
CA GLN A 93 23.04 -11.23 3.74
C GLN A 93 21.78 -11.24 2.86
N PRO A 94 21.70 -12.10 1.83
CA PRO A 94 20.47 -12.28 1.06
C PRO A 94 19.29 -12.61 1.98
N SER A 95 18.23 -11.79 1.92
CA SER A 95 17.06 -11.88 2.80
C SER A 95 15.79 -12.32 2.08
N GLY A 96 15.90 -12.77 0.83
CA GLY A 96 14.75 -13.11 -0.03
C GLY A 96 14.04 -11.90 -0.66
N ARG A 97 14.35 -10.67 -0.23
CA ARG A 97 13.82 -9.43 -0.80
C ARG A 97 14.61 -9.03 -2.05
N LEU A 98 13.91 -8.60 -3.11
CA LEU A 98 14.55 -8.08 -4.34
C LEU A 98 14.97 -6.61 -4.18
N CYS A 99 15.68 -6.32 -3.10
CA CYS A 99 16.32 -5.04 -2.86
C CYS A 99 17.58 -5.22 -2.03
N ASP A 100 18.41 -4.18 -1.98
CA ASP A 100 19.67 -4.23 -1.26
C ASP A 100 19.51 -4.12 0.26
N GLY A 101 18.28 -3.95 0.77
CA GLY A 101 17.97 -3.80 2.18
C GLY A 101 16.51 -4.13 2.49
N ARG A 102 15.80 -3.14 3.03
CA ARG A 102 14.38 -3.25 3.44
C ARG A 102 13.44 -2.86 2.31
N LEU A 103 12.25 -3.45 2.29
CA LEU A 103 11.12 -3.06 1.46
C LEU A 103 10.29 -1.96 2.15
N LEU A 104 9.39 -1.32 1.40
CA LEU A 104 8.42 -0.37 1.95
C LEU A 104 7.58 -1.01 3.07
N ILE A 105 7.19 -2.28 2.91
CA ILE A 105 6.41 -3.02 3.89
C ILE A 105 7.17 -3.28 5.20
N ASP A 106 8.50 -3.42 5.15
CA ASP A 106 9.32 -3.55 6.36
C ASP A 106 9.36 -2.24 7.14
N LEU A 107 9.50 -1.11 6.44
CA LEU A 107 9.46 0.22 7.05
C LEU A 107 8.08 0.53 7.67
N LEU A 108 7.00 0.03 7.04
CA LEU A 108 5.67 0.10 7.63
C LEU A 108 5.61 -0.69 8.95
N CYS A 109 6.13 -1.92 8.98
CA CYS A 109 6.17 -2.73 10.20
C CYS A 109 6.97 -2.03 11.32
N GLU A 110 8.12 -1.41 10.99
CA GLU A 110 8.90 -0.61 11.97
C GLU A 110 8.08 0.55 12.53
N SER A 111 7.36 1.28 11.67
CA SER A 111 6.53 2.41 12.09
C SER A 111 5.37 2.01 13.01
N LEU A 112 4.90 0.76 12.87
CA LEU A 112 3.86 0.15 13.69
C LEU A 112 4.41 -0.60 14.90
N ASN A 113 5.73 -0.63 15.07
CA ASN A 113 6.43 -1.39 16.11
C ASN A 113 6.03 -2.88 16.11
N THR A 114 6.06 -3.50 14.93
CA THR A 114 5.75 -4.92 14.71
C THR A 114 6.92 -5.67 14.06
N SER A 115 6.89 -7.01 14.10
CA SER A 115 7.85 -7.85 13.39
C SER A 115 7.65 -7.78 11.88
N TYR A 116 8.69 -8.05 11.09
CA TYR A 116 8.53 -8.13 9.63
C TYR A 116 7.62 -9.28 9.22
N LEU A 117 6.95 -9.12 8.08
CA LEU A 117 6.04 -10.13 7.57
C LEU A 117 6.78 -11.36 7.05
N THR A 118 6.39 -12.51 7.56
CA THR A 118 6.81 -13.83 7.08
C THR A 118 6.06 -14.17 5.78
N PRO A 119 6.76 -14.65 4.73
CA PRO A 119 6.09 -15.11 3.53
C PRO A 119 5.26 -16.36 3.81
N TYR A 120 4.08 -16.47 3.19
CA TYR A 120 3.18 -17.62 3.34
C TYR A 120 3.86 -18.97 3.03
N LEU A 121 4.91 -18.95 2.20
CA LEU A 121 5.66 -20.12 1.79
C LEU A 121 6.82 -20.50 2.72
N GLU A 122 7.04 -19.81 3.84
CA GLU A 122 8.10 -20.14 4.81
C GLU A 122 7.80 -21.48 5.52
N PRO A 123 8.61 -22.54 5.31
CA PRO A 123 8.32 -23.84 5.90
C PRO A 123 9.11 -24.16 7.18
N MET A 124 10.21 -23.45 7.46
CA MET A 124 11.18 -23.84 8.49
C MET A 124 10.83 -23.26 9.85
N ASP A 125 10.47 -21.98 9.91
CA ASP A 125 10.16 -21.28 11.15
C ASP A 125 9.12 -20.16 10.92
N PRO A 126 7.85 -20.51 10.67
CA PRO A 126 6.84 -19.51 10.35
C PRO A 126 6.38 -18.73 11.59
N ASP A 127 6.51 -17.40 11.54
CA ASP A 127 5.86 -16.48 12.50
C ASP A 127 4.83 -15.60 11.78
N PHE A 128 3.55 -15.89 11.99
CA PHE A 128 2.42 -15.17 11.38
C PHE A 128 1.65 -14.28 12.36
N ARG A 129 2.19 -14.00 13.56
CA ARG A 129 1.49 -13.19 14.58
C ARG A 129 1.17 -11.79 14.10
N ASN A 130 2.02 -11.22 13.25
CA ASN A 130 1.83 -9.90 12.64
C ASN A 130 1.09 -9.95 11.28
N GLY A 131 0.54 -11.12 10.91
CA GLY A 131 -0.03 -11.36 9.60
C GLY A 131 0.95 -12.03 8.63
N VAL A 132 0.62 -12.02 7.35
CA VAL A 132 1.22 -12.89 6.34
C VAL A 132 1.47 -12.14 5.04
N ASN A 133 2.62 -12.40 4.43
CA ASN A 133 2.93 -11.92 3.10
C ASN A 133 2.66 -13.00 2.03
N PHE A 134 1.68 -12.75 1.17
CA PHE A 134 1.34 -13.61 0.04
C PHE A 134 1.96 -13.14 -1.29
N ALA A 135 2.65 -12.00 -1.29
CA ALA A 135 3.30 -11.47 -2.49
C ALA A 135 4.39 -12.43 -2.99
N PHE A 136 4.57 -12.45 -4.31
CA PHE A 136 5.55 -13.31 -4.95
C PHE A 136 6.22 -12.59 -6.12
N SER A 137 7.54 -12.60 -6.17
CA SER A 137 8.30 -11.89 -7.19
C SER A 137 7.92 -12.34 -8.62
N GLY A 138 7.52 -11.36 -9.44
CA GLY A 138 7.04 -11.59 -10.82
C GLY A 138 5.55 -11.93 -10.93
N ALA A 139 4.79 -11.91 -9.83
CA ALA A 139 3.35 -12.08 -9.87
C ALA A 139 2.66 -10.98 -10.69
N ALA A 140 1.55 -11.36 -11.30
CA ALA A 140 0.67 -10.51 -12.10
C ALA A 140 -0.78 -10.84 -11.75
N THR A 141 -1.72 -9.99 -12.17
CA THR A 141 -3.15 -10.25 -12.02
C THR A 141 -3.61 -11.39 -12.92
N GLN A 142 -2.96 -11.56 -14.08
CA GLN A 142 -3.29 -12.57 -15.09
C GLN A 142 -2.05 -13.32 -15.61
N PRO A 143 -2.23 -14.52 -16.21
CA PRO A 143 -3.47 -15.32 -16.24
C PRO A 143 -3.79 -15.92 -14.88
N ARG A 144 -5.08 -16.19 -14.64
CA ARG A 144 -5.55 -16.88 -13.43
C ARG A 144 -5.01 -18.31 -13.34
N TYR A 145 -4.93 -18.84 -12.12
CA TYR A 145 -4.42 -20.19 -11.80
C TYR A 145 -2.96 -20.44 -12.22
N LYS A 146 -2.24 -19.42 -12.69
CA LYS A 146 -0.78 -19.50 -12.80
C LYS A 146 -0.21 -19.52 -11.38
N PRO A 147 0.84 -20.31 -11.10
CA PRO A 147 1.47 -20.27 -9.79
C PRO A 147 1.75 -18.82 -9.34
N PHE A 148 1.20 -18.48 -8.18
CA PHE A 148 1.39 -17.19 -7.50
C PHE A 148 0.79 -15.95 -8.20
N SER A 149 -0.06 -16.09 -9.22
CA SER A 149 -0.91 -14.98 -9.70
C SER A 149 -1.82 -14.47 -8.57
N LEU A 150 -2.33 -13.23 -8.71
CA LEU A 150 -3.13 -12.59 -7.67
C LEU A 150 -4.27 -13.49 -7.17
N ASP A 151 -5.00 -14.16 -8.06
CA ASP A 151 -6.08 -15.06 -7.66
C ASP A 151 -5.58 -16.25 -6.83
N VAL A 152 -4.39 -16.78 -7.12
CA VAL A 152 -3.77 -17.84 -6.33
C VAL A 152 -3.33 -17.31 -4.96
N GLN A 153 -2.79 -16.10 -4.88
CA GLN A 153 -2.46 -15.46 -3.60
C GLN A 153 -3.71 -15.28 -2.73
N ILE A 154 -4.85 -14.92 -3.35
CA ILE A 154 -6.14 -14.83 -2.67
C ILE A 154 -6.60 -16.21 -2.19
N LEU A 155 -6.50 -17.27 -3.00
CA LEU A 155 -6.83 -18.63 -2.58
C LEU A 155 -5.96 -19.11 -1.39
N GLN A 156 -4.67 -18.75 -1.38
CA GLN A 156 -3.77 -19.01 -0.25
C GLN A 156 -4.23 -18.27 1.01
N PHE A 157 -4.62 -16.99 0.89
CA PHE A 157 -5.20 -16.24 2.00
C PHE A 157 -6.50 -16.85 2.51
N LEU A 158 -7.43 -17.25 1.64
CA LEU A 158 -8.68 -17.87 2.07
C LEU A 158 -8.43 -19.16 2.87
N ARG A 159 -7.46 -19.97 2.43
CA ARG A 159 -7.01 -21.14 3.19
C ARG A 159 -6.41 -20.73 4.54
N PHE A 160 -5.54 -19.73 4.57
CA PHE A 160 -4.93 -19.23 5.81
C PHE A 160 -5.99 -18.70 6.77
N ARG A 161 -6.89 -17.83 6.31
CA ARG A 161 -7.99 -17.24 7.06
C ARG A 161 -8.88 -18.30 7.73
N ALA A 162 -9.17 -19.39 7.03
CA ALA A 162 -9.98 -20.48 7.55
C ALA A 162 -9.25 -21.31 8.62
N ARG A 163 -7.93 -21.50 8.49
CA ARG A 163 -7.16 -22.41 9.37
C ARG A 163 -6.46 -21.71 10.54
N SER A 164 -6.09 -20.45 10.38
CA SER A 164 -5.29 -19.71 11.36
C SER A 164 -5.97 -19.61 12.73
N PRO A 165 -7.26 -19.23 12.85
CA PRO A 165 -7.94 -19.20 14.15
C PRO A 165 -8.09 -20.60 14.78
N GLU A 166 -8.32 -21.63 13.96
CA GLU A 166 -8.39 -23.03 14.40
C GLU A 166 -7.06 -23.46 15.05
N LEU A 167 -5.94 -23.20 14.39
CA LEU A 167 -4.60 -23.50 14.91
C LEU A 167 -4.29 -22.69 16.16
N PHE A 168 -4.64 -21.40 16.17
CA PHE A 168 -4.45 -20.55 17.36
C PHE A 168 -5.20 -21.10 18.59
N SER A 169 -6.43 -21.59 18.40
CA SER A 169 -7.23 -22.20 19.48
C SER A 169 -6.64 -23.52 19.99
N LYS A 170 -5.89 -24.24 19.16
CA LYS A 170 -5.16 -25.47 19.52
C LYS A 170 -3.82 -25.20 20.21
N GLY A 171 -3.44 -23.94 20.40
CA GLY A 171 -2.22 -23.55 21.13
C GLY A 171 -1.07 -23.11 20.24
N TYR A 172 -1.20 -23.13 18.91
CA TYR A 172 -0.18 -22.61 17.99
C TYR A 172 -0.24 -21.09 17.95
N LYS A 173 0.51 -20.43 18.85
CA LYS A 173 0.45 -18.97 19.07
C LYS A 173 1.14 -18.13 18.00
N ASP A 174 1.82 -18.75 17.06
CA ASP A 174 2.44 -18.07 15.92
C ASP A 174 1.44 -17.75 14.80
N PHE A 175 0.16 -18.11 14.96
CA PHE A 175 -0.92 -17.84 14.01
C PHE A 175 -1.81 -16.67 14.45
N VAL A 176 -2.54 -16.10 13.49
CA VAL A 176 -3.51 -15.01 13.72
C VAL A 176 -4.81 -15.55 14.30
N ASP A 177 -5.29 -14.93 15.38
CA ASP A 177 -6.57 -15.24 16.02
C ASP A 177 -7.77 -14.56 15.32
N GLU A 178 -9.00 -14.98 15.66
CA GLU A 178 -10.22 -14.48 15.02
C GLU A 178 -10.44 -12.98 15.20
N ASP A 179 -10.02 -12.41 16.34
CA ASP A 179 -10.23 -11.00 16.64
C ASP A 179 -9.26 -10.12 15.84
N ALA A 180 -7.99 -10.56 15.71
CA ALA A 180 -6.99 -9.86 14.93
C ALA A 180 -7.37 -9.75 13.44
N PHE A 181 -8.10 -10.71 12.88
CA PHE A 181 -8.61 -10.62 11.50
C PHE A 181 -9.61 -9.47 11.29
N LYS A 182 -10.34 -9.04 12.32
CA LYS A 182 -11.40 -8.01 12.19
C LYS A 182 -10.80 -6.64 11.86
N ASP A 183 -9.63 -6.34 12.45
CA ASP A 183 -8.93 -5.07 12.29
C ASP A 183 -7.75 -5.16 11.30
N ALA A 184 -7.60 -6.30 10.62
CA ALA A 184 -6.50 -6.55 9.71
C ALA A 184 -6.47 -5.58 8.52
N ILE A 185 -5.26 -5.16 8.14
CA ILE A 185 -5.00 -4.33 6.96
C ILE A 185 -4.64 -5.24 5.79
N HIS A 186 -5.36 -5.09 4.68
CA HIS A 186 -5.15 -5.86 3.46
C HIS A 186 -4.51 -4.94 2.42
N ILE A 187 -3.23 -5.16 2.14
CA ILE A 187 -2.44 -4.37 1.19
C ILE A 187 -2.41 -5.09 -0.15
N ILE A 188 -2.68 -4.39 -1.26
CA ILE A 188 -2.57 -4.92 -2.62
C ILE A 188 -1.62 -4.04 -3.43
N ASP A 189 -0.51 -4.62 -3.89
CA ASP A 189 0.53 -4.00 -4.71
C ASP A 189 0.85 -4.89 -5.93
N ILE A 190 0.06 -4.74 -6.99
CA ILE A 190 0.07 -5.61 -8.17
C ILE A 190 -0.31 -4.82 -9.44
N GLY A 191 0.03 -5.35 -10.61
CA GLY A 191 -0.38 -4.80 -11.92
C GLY A 191 0.79 -4.28 -12.76
N GLN A 192 1.93 -3.96 -12.14
CA GLN A 192 3.07 -3.44 -12.90
C GLN A 192 3.68 -4.52 -13.81
N ASN A 193 3.71 -5.78 -13.39
CA ASN A 193 4.13 -6.90 -14.23
C ASN A 193 3.15 -7.17 -15.37
N ASP A 194 1.84 -6.96 -15.19
CA ASP A 194 0.84 -7.09 -16.25
C ASP A 194 1.12 -6.10 -17.38
N LEU A 195 1.38 -4.84 -17.05
CA LEU A 195 1.79 -3.82 -18.03
C LEU A 195 3.15 -4.15 -18.63
N ALA A 196 4.17 -4.38 -17.79
CA ALA A 196 5.55 -4.59 -18.22
C ALA A 196 5.69 -5.79 -19.15
N GLY A 197 5.03 -6.91 -18.84
CA GLY A 197 5.03 -8.11 -19.66
C GLY A 197 4.19 -7.97 -20.93
N SER A 198 3.07 -7.23 -20.88
CA SER A 198 2.27 -6.96 -22.09
C SER A 198 3.06 -6.19 -23.15
N PHE A 199 3.86 -5.21 -22.75
CA PHE A 199 4.71 -4.43 -23.65
C PHE A 199 5.87 -5.22 -24.29
N GLU A 200 6.10 -6.47 -23.91
CA GLU A 200 7.10 -7.32 -24.59
C GLU A 200 6.61 -7.84 -25.94
N TYR A 201 5.29 -7.98 -26.12
CA TYR A 201 4.70 -8.65 -27.29
C TYR A 201 3.51 -7.90 -27.92
N LEU A 202 2.95 -6.90 -27.24
CA LEU A 202 1.76 -6.18 -27.68
C LEU A 202 2.05 -4.71 -28.04
N SER A 203 1.23 -4.15 -28.94
CA SER A 203 1.24 -2.72 -29.22
C SER A 203 0.66 -1.91 -28.06
N TYR A 204 0.97 -0.61 -28.01
CA TYR A 204 0.41 0.29 -27.00
C TYR A 204 -1.11 0.21 -26.90
N GLU A 205 -1.82 0.27 -28.04
CA GLU A 205 -3.29 0.19 -28.08
C GLU A 205 -3.83 -1.13 -27.50
N GLN A 206 -3.15 -2.24 -27.78
CA GLN A 206 -3.50 -3.55 -27.22
C GLN A 206 -3.27 -3.59 -25.71
N VAL A 207 -2.18 -3.02 -25.21
CA VAL A 207 -1.93 -2.94 -23.76
C VAL A 207 -3.02 -2.11 -23.08
N ILE A 208 -3.35 -0.93 -23.61
CA ILE A 208 -4.42 -0.08 -23.06
C ILE A 208 -5.76 -0.81 -22.99
N LYS A 209 -6.10 -1.57 -24.04
CA LYS A 209 -7.34 -2.37 -24.08
C LYS A 209 -7.39 -3.43 -22.97
N ASN A 210 -6.24 -4.01 -22.62
CA ASN A 210 -6.16 -5.05 -21.59
C ASN A 210 -6.21 -4.52 -20.15
N ILE A 211 -5.96 -3.22 -19.91
CA ILE A 211 -5.95 -2.65 -18.55
C ILE A 211 -7.23 -2.99 -17.77
N SER A 212 -8.39 -2.87 -18.43
CA SER A 212 -9.68 -3.16 -17.80
C SER A 212 -9.79 -4.60 -17.25
N SER A 213 -9.15 -5.58 -17.89
CA SER A 213 -9.16 -6.96 -17.40
C SER A 213 -8.26 -7.15 -16.17
N PHE A 214 -7.15 -6.42 -16.08
CA PHE A 214 -6.29 -6.44 -14.89
C PHE A 214 -7.00 -5.81 -13.67
N ILE A 215 -7.65 -4.65 -13.88
CA ILE A 215 -8.44 -3.97 -12.85
C ILE A 215 -9.59 -4.86 -12.35
N LYS A 216 -10.21 -5.63 -13.26
CA LYS A 216 -11.27 -6.58 -12.91
C LYS A 216 -10.78 -7.70 -11.97
N GLU A 217 -9.57 -8.21 -12.15
CA GLU A 217 -8.99 -9.21 -11.23
C GLU A 217 -8.67 -8.61 -9.85
N ILE A 218 -8.23 -7.34 -9.79
CA ILE A 218 -8.07 -6.62 -8.52
C ILE A 218 -9.41 -6.44 -7.81
N ASN A 219 -10.47 -6.08 -8.54
CA ASN A 219 -11.83 -6.03 -7.98
C ASN A 219 -12.24 -7.39 -7.38
N TYR A 220 -12.02 -8.48 -8.12
CA TYR A 220 -12.31 -9.83 -7.60
C TYR A 220 -11.52 -10.15 -6.33
N ALA A 221 -10.25 -9.78 -6.26
CA ALA A 221 -9.44 -9.96 -5.05
C ALA A 221 -10.04 -9.21 -3.85
N MET A 222 -10.36 -7.92 -4.01
CA MET A 222 -10.94 -7.09 -2.95
C MET A 222 -12.31 -7.62 -2.48
N GLN A 223 -13.17 -8.00 -3.42
CA GLN A 223 -14.48 -8.59 -3.12
C GLN A 223 -14.35 -9.91 -2.35
N ASN A 224 -13.42 -10.79 -2.73
CA ASN A 224 -13.19 -12.05 -2.03
C ASN A 224 -12.70 -11.81 -0.60
N ILE A 225 -11.73 -10.91 -0.40
CA ILE A 225 -11.26 -10.53 0.93
C ILE A 225 -12.42 -9.97 1.78
N TYR A 226 -13.23 -9.10 1.20
CA TYR A 226 -14.38 -8.50 1.89
C TYR A 226 -15.44 -9.54 2.31
N GLN A 227 -15.77 -10.47 1.41
CA GLN A 227 -16.70 -11.58 1.69
C GLN A 227 -16.22 -12.48 2.83
N HIS A 228 -14.91 -12.53 3.09
CA HIS A 228 -14.29 -13.29 4.17
C HIS A 228 -13.89 -12.44 5.38
N GLY A 229 -14.54 -11.28 5.53
CA GLY A 229 -14.46 -10.45 6.72
C GLY A 229 -13.44 -9.32 6.68
N GLY A 230 -12.65 -9.18 5.60
CA GLY A 230 -11.71 -8.06 5.47
C GLY A 230 -12.44 -6.72 5.34
N ARG A 231 -11.98 -5.70 6.07
CA ARG A 231 -12.60 -4.37 6.09
C ARG A 231 -11.64 -3.22 5.80
N ASN A 232 -10.35 -3.37 6.05
CA ASN A 232 -9.38 -2.31 5.82
C ASN A 232 -8.51 -2.67 4.62
N PHE A 233 -8.58 -1.86 3.57
CA PHE A 233 -7.86 -2.03 2.32
C PHE A 233 -6.90 -0.87 2.09
N TRP A 234 -5.68 -1.21 1.70
CA TRP A 234 -4.64 -0.28 1.32
C TRP A 234 -4.14 -0.67 -0.08
N ILE A 235 -4.50 0.13 -1.07
CA ILE A 235 -4.33 -0.23 -2.49
C ILE A 235 -3.23 0.65 -3.08
N HIS A 236 -2.13 0.04 -3.51
CA HIS A 236 -1.06 0.72 -4.23
C HIS A 236 -1.39 0.78 -5.72
N ASN A 237 -1.18 1.94 -6.32
CA ASN A 237 -1.11 2.03 -7.78
C ASN A 237 0.29 1.64 -8.30
N THR A 238 0.44 1.51 -9.61
CA THR A 238 1.74 1.16 -10.22
C THR A 238 2.71 2.33 -10.21
N GLY A 239 4.01 2.04 -10.20
CA GLY A 239 5.05 3.07 -10.32
C GLY A 239 5.23 3.58 -11.75
N PRO A 240 6.17 4.53 -11.96
CA PRO A 240 6.46 5.05 -13.29
C PRO A 240 7.23 4.03 -14.14
N LEU A 241 6.47 3.17 -14.84
CA LEU A 241 6.98 2.06 -15.65
C LEU A 241 8.03 2.50 -16.67
N GLY A 242 7.84 3.66 -17.29
CA GLY A 242 8.74 4.22 -18.29
C GLY A 242 10.07 4.70 -17.73
N CYS A 243 10.20 4.81 -16.41
CA CYS A 243 11.44 5.17 -15.74
C CYS A 243 12.26 3.95 -15.28
N LEU A 244 11.76 2.73 -15.46
CA LEU A 244 12.51 1.53 -15.04
C LEU A 244 13.79 1.40 -15.87
N PRO A 245 14.97 1.24 -15.23
CA PRO A 245 16.24 1.08 -15.95
C PRO A 245 16.21 -0.05 -16.98
N GLN A 246 15.54 -1.17 -16.65
CA GLN A 246 15.35 -2.28 -17.59
C GLN A 246 14.63 -1.82 -18.87
N LYS A 247 13.53 -1.07 -18.75
CA LYS A 247 12.77 -0.59 -19.90
C LYS A 247 13.57 0.44 -20.70
N LEU A 248 14.28 1.35 -20.04
CA LEU A 248 15.17 2.32 -20.70
C LEU A 248 16.33 1.65 -21.47
N ALA A 249 16.78 0.49 -21.03
CA ALA A 249 17.84 -0.27 -21.67
C ALA A 249 17.36 -1.11 -22.87
N THR A 250 16.12 -1.63 -22.83
CA THR A 250 15.61 -2.57 -23.83
C THR A 250 14.67 -1.99 -24.88
N PHE A 251 13.97 -0.88 -24.58
CA PHE A 251 13.07 -0.26 -25.55
C PHE A 251 13.86 0.44 -26.65
N ASP A 252 13.36 0.32 -27.90
CA ASP A 252 14.00 0.94 -29.05
C ASP A 252 13.97 2.46 -28.91
N LYS A 253 15.16 3.07 -28.91
CA LYS A 253 15.36 4.52 -28.78
C LYS A 253 15.10 5.28 -30.09
N LYS A 254 14.61 4.60 -31.13
CA LYS A 254 14.21 5.21 -32.40
C LYS A 254 12.92 6.03 -32.22
N GLY A 255 13.03 7.16 -31.52
CA GLY A 255 11.93 8.09 -31.27
C GLY A 255 12.25 9.12 -30.18
N ARG A 256 11.48 10.20 -30.15
CA ARG A 256 11.48 11.22 -29.07
C ARG A 256 10.43 10.90 -28.00
N ASP A 257 10.27 9.62 -27.63
CA ASP A 257 9.29 9.16 -26.63
C ASP A 257 9.80 9.34 -25.19
N PHE A 258 10.61 10.35 -24.94
CA PHE A 258 11.13 10.64 -23.60
C PHE A 258 10.47 11.91 -23.06
N ASP A 259 10.09 11.88 -21.79
CA ASP A 259 9.77 13.10 -21.05
C ASP A 259 11.03 13.89 -20.66
N GLN A 260 10.86 15.03 -20.02
CA GLN A 260 11.96 15.92 -19.61
C GLN A 260 12.92 15.30 -18.59
N TYR A 261 12.54 14.20 -17.93
CA TYR A 261 13.35 13.48 -16.95
C TYR A 261 13.95 12.19 -17.52
N GLY A 262 13.81 11.96 -18.84
CA GLY A 262 14.40 10.82 -19.53
C GLY A 262 13.61 9.51 -19.38
N CYS A 263 12.35 9.57 -18.93
CA CYS A 263 11.49 8.40 -18.86
C CYS A 263 10.68 8.21 -20.15
N LEU A 264 10.40 6.95 -20.51
CA LEU A 264 9.56 6.62 -21.66
C LEU A 264 8.12 7.09 -21.42
N LYS A 265 7.68 8.08 -22.20
CA LYS A 265 6.39 8.75 -22.01
C LYS A 265 5.24 7.77 -22.26
N SER A 266 5.27 6.99 -23.35
CA SER A 266 4.23 6.02 -23.66
C SER A 266 3.99 5.00 -22.53
N LEU A 267 5.05 4.43 -21.95
CA LEU A 267 4.94 3.49 -20.84
C LEU A 267 4.38 4.15 -19.57
N ASN A 268 4.81 5.38 -19.27
CA ASN A 268 4.26 6.14 -18.14
C ASN A 268 2.78 6.51 -18.36
N ASP A 269 2.37 6.84 -19.58
CA ASP A 269 0.97 7.15 -19.91
C ASP A 269 0.08 5.91 -19.76
N ALA A 270 0.57 4.72 -20.10
CA ALA A 270 -0.15 3.47 -19.84
C ALA A 270 -0.27 3.15 -18.33
N ALA A 271 0.81 3.37 -17.56
CA ALA A 271 0.77 3.24 -16.10
C ALA A 271 -0.25 4.20 -15.47
N LYS A 272 -0.30 5.45 -15.94
CA LYS A 272 -1.31 6.44 -15.49
C LYS A 272 -2.73 5.99 -15.82
N GLN A 273 -2.98 5.44 -17.02
CA GLN A 273 -4.31 4.91 -17.37
C GLN A 273 -4.74 3.74 -16.48
N PHE A 274 -3.82 2.84 -16.14
CA PHE A 274 -4.07 1.79 -15.15
C PHE A 274 -4.41 2.40 -13.79
N ASN A 275 -3.60 3.35 -13.34
CA ASN A 275 -3.73 4.00 -12.03
C ASN A 275 -5.05 4.77 -11.90
N ASP A 276 -5.52 5.41 -12.98
CA ASP A 276 -6.81 6.10 -13.03
C ASP A 276 -7.99 5.12 -12.93
N GLN A 277 -7.95 4.01 -13.68
CA GLN A 277 -8.99 2.98 -13.58
C GLN A 277 -9.01 2.32 -12.20
N LEU A 278 -7.84 2.08 -11.59
CA LEU A 278 -7.74 1.55 -10.23
C LEU A 278 -8.29 2.54 -9.19
N ARG A 279 -8.04 3.84 -9.36
CA ARG A 279 -8.59 4.89 -8.48
C ARG A 279 -10.11 4.93 -8.57
N LEU A 280 -10.66 4.90 -9.78
CA LEU A 280 -12.12 4.85 -10.01
C LEU A 280 -12.75 3.60 -9.39
N LEU A 281 -12.12 2.43 -9.54
CA LEU A 281 -12.55 1.20 -8.86
C LEU A 281 -12.57 1.38 -7.33
N CYS A 282 -11.54 1.99 -6.75
CA CYS A 282 -11.49 2.25 -5.30
C CYS A 282 -12.61 3.21 -4.86
N GLU A 283 -12.92 4.23 -5.66
CA GLU A 283 -14.03 5.17 -5.40
C GLU A 283 -15.38 4.46 -5.43
N GLU A 284 -15.61 3.60 -6.42
CA GLU A 284 -16.81 2.76 -6.54
C GLU A 284 -16.95 1.83 -5.32
N LEU A 285 -15.91 1.06 -5.01
CA LEU A 285 -15.93 0.08 -3.93
C LEU A 285 -16.12 0.70 -2.54
N ARG A 286 -15.71 1.95 -2.31
CA ARG A 286 -16.02 2.65 -1.04
C ARG A 286 -17.53 2.77 -0.80
N SER A 287 -18.31 2.88 -1.87
CA SER A 287 -19.77 2.97 -1.79
C SER A 287 -20.43 1.59 -1.67
N GLU A 288 -19.85 0.55 -2.28
CA GLU A 288 -20.39 -0.80 -2.31
C GLU A 288 -20.04 -1.62 -1.06
N LEU A 289 -18.78 -1.59 -0.64
CA LEU A 289 -18.25 -2.38 0.46
C LEU A 289 -18.56 -1.69 1.80
N LYS A 290 -19.74 -1.97 2.34
CA LYS A 290 -20.22 -1.36 3.59
C LYS A 290 -19.29 -1.65 4.76
N ASN A 291 -19.13 -0.67 5.64
CA ASN A 291 -18.27 -0.75 6.82
C ASN A 291 -16.81 -1.09 6.49
N SER A 292 -16.34 -0.72 5.30
CA SER A 292 -14.95 -0.88 4.89
C SER A 292 -14.25 0.48 4.81
N THR A 293 -12.93 0.46 4.99
CA THR A 293 -12.04 1.59 4.71
C THR A 293 -11.18 1.19 3.53
N ILE A 294 -11.17 2.01 2.47
CA ILE A 294 -10.34 1.80 1.29
C ILE A 294 -9.45 3.03 1.09
N VAL A 295 -8.15 2.85 1.32
CA VAL A 295 -7.11 3.85 1.07
C VAL A 295 -6.46 3.55 -0.27
N TYR A 296 -6.46 4.52 -1.17
CA TYR A 296 -5.73 4.47 -2.44
C TYR A 296 -4.43 5.25 -2.26
N VAL A 297 -3.30 4.66 -2.63
CA VAL A 297 -1.97 5.26 -2.49
C VAL A 297 -1.34 5.48 -3.86
N ASP A 298 -1.03 6.74 -4.14
CA ASP A 298 -0.41 7.17 -5.40
C ASP A 298 1.11 6.98 -5.39
N MET A 299 1.53 5.72 -5.48
CA MET A 299 2.93 5.32 -5.60
C MET A 299 3.60 5.85 -6.88
N PHE A 300 2.85 6.04 -7.97
CA PHE A 300 3.36 6.66 -9.19
C PHE A 300 3.94 8.04 -8.89
N SER A 301 3.13 8.94 -8.33
CA SER A 301 3.55 10.32 -8.11
C SER A 301 4.71 10.40 -7.12
N ILE A 302 4.68 9.60 -6.05
CA ILE A 302 5.78 9.53 -5.08
C ILE A 302 7.08 9.08 -5.75
N LYS A 303 7.07 7.98 -6.50
CA LYS A 303 8.28 7.45 -7.16
C LYS A 303 8.75 8.35 -8.29
N TYR A 304 7.85 8.97 -9.03
CA TYR A 304 8.20 9.90 -10.10
C TYR A 304 8.81 11.20 -9.56
N ASP A 305 8.31 11.71 -8.42
CA ASP A 305 8.90 12.86 -7.76
C ASP A 305 10.34 12.60 -7.29
N LEU A 306 10.63 11.39 -6.76
CA LEU A 306 11.99 10.98 -6.42
C LEU A 306 12.93 11.05 -7.63
N ILE A 307 12.45 10.72 -8.83
CA ILE A 307 13.24 10.75 -10.06
C ILE A 307 13.40 12.19 -10.55
N ALA A 308 12.31 12.95 -10.59
CA ALA A 308 12.30 14.34 -11.05
C ALA A 308 13.12 15.27 -10.14
N ASN A 309 13.16 14.97 -8.84
CA ASN A 309 13.79 15.79 -7.80
C ASN A 309 14.91 15.05 -7.04
N ALA A 310 15.61 14.12 -7.71
CA ALA A 310 16.62 13.22 -7.11
C ALA A 310 17.58 13.93 -6.13
N THR A 311 18.14 15.07 -6.53
CA THR A 311 19.10 15.84 -5.70
C THR A 311 18.49 16.31 -4.37
N THR A 312 17.20 16.66 -4.34
CA THR A 312 16.50 17.06 -3.10
C THR A 312 16.41 15.89 -2.11
N TYR A 313 16.36 14.67 -2.62
CA TYR A 313 16.31 13.44 -1.84
C TYR A 313 17.71 12.84 -1.56
N GLY A 314 18.78 13.47 -2.04
CA GLY A 314 20.16 12.98 -1.88
C GLY A 314 20.50 11.80 -2.80
N ILE A 315 19.78 11.67 -3.92
CA ILE A 315 20.03 10.72 -5.01
C ILE A 315 20.78 11.43 -6.14
#